data_AF-A0A8B9GTP6-F1
#
_entry.id   AF-A0A8B9GTP6-F1
#
_cell.length_a   1.000
_cell.length_b   1.000
_cell.length_c   1.000
_cell.angle_alpha   90.00
_cell.angle_beta   90.00
_cell.angle_gamma   90.00
#
_symmetry.space_group_name_H-M   'P 1'
#
loop_
_entity.id
_entity.type
_entity.pdbx_description
1 polymer ?
#
loop_
_entity_poly.entity_id
_entity_poly.type
_entity_poly.pdbx_seq_one_letter_code
_entity_poly.pdbx_strand_id
1 'polypeptide(L)'
;MLDVGKWPVFALLPPEELRLIRQACVFGSAANEALYVTVNDEVFALGTNCSGCLGLGDMQSTIEARRIDSLCGKKIVSLSYGTGPHVVIATAEGEVFAWGHNGYSQLGNGTTNHGLTPALVSTNLISKRVTEVACGSHHTIALTTEGEVFAWGYNNSGQVGSGSTANQPTPRRVSSCLQNKVVVNIACGQLCSMAVLDNGETYGWGYNCNGQLGLGNNGNQQTPCRIAALQGVNIVQVACGYAHTLALTDEGFVYAWGANSYGQLGTGNKSNQALPTLINTDKERMVEVAACHTSHTSAAKTQSGQVLMWGQCRGQAVSCPHITHFSSTDDVFACFATPAVTWRLLTVDGDDYLTVAQSLKREFDSPEISDLKFLVDGKCIHVHKALLKIRCEHFRALLNETDEEAIEIHQFSYLVYRAFLEYLYTDTINLPPEDAIGLLDLATYYRETRLKRLCQETIKRGISEENAITLLSAAVKYEARDLEEFCFKFCVNHLTAVTQTQAFVDMDHDLLKNFISKASRYGAFKN
;
A
#
# COMPACT_ATOMS: atom_id res chain seq x y z
N MET A 1 -0.59 -9.78 1.50
CA MET A 1 0.55 -8.87 1.73
C MET A 1 0.07 -7.45 1.53
N LEU A 2 0.32 -6.55 2.48
CA LEU A 2 -0.03 -5.14 2.37
C LEU A 2 0.84 -4.51 1.27
N ASP A 3 0.22 -4.01 0.20
CA ASP A 3 0.95 -3.35 -0.89
C ASP A 3 1.12 -1.86 -0.59
N VAL A 4 2.09 -1.57 0.27
CA VAL A 4 2.51 -0.19 0.58
C VAL A 4 3.22 0.49 -0.61
N GLY A 5 3.65 -0.27 -1.62
CA GLY A 5 4.40 0.25 -2.77
C GLY A 5 3.59 1.20 -3.66
N LYS A 6 2.26 1.16 -3.57
CA LYS A 6 1.37 2.10 -4.28
C LYS A 6 1.38 3.50 -3.68
N TRP A 7 1.88 3.68 -2.47
CA TRP A 7 1.95 4.99 -1.82
C TRP A 7 3.33 5.60 -2.05
N PRO A 8 3.43 6.76 -2.73
CA PRO A 8 4.72 7.33 -3.14
C PRO A 8 5.70 7.56 -1.99
N VAL A 9 5.22 7.88 -0.78
CA VAL A 9 6.07 8.10 0.40
C VAL A 9 6.90 6.88 0.78
N PHE A 10 6.39 5.66 0.58
CA PHE A 10 7.11 4.42 0.89
C PHE A 10 8.17 4.05 -0.15
N ALA A 11 8.20 4.72 -1.31
CA ALA A 11 9.29 4.54 -2.29
C ALA A 11 10.65 5.04 -1.77
N LEU A 12 10.66 5.78 -0.65
CA LEU A 12 11.87 6.22 0.05
C LEU A 12 12.52 5.11 0.89
N LEU A 13 11.80 4.01 1.18
CA LEU A 13 12.29 2.92 2.01
C LEU A 13 12.94 1.80 1.18
N PRO A 14 13.97 1.12 1.71
CA PRO A 14 14.56 -0.02 1.04
C PRO A 14 13.57 -1.21 0.95
N PRO A 15 13.66 -2.05 -0.10
CA PRO A 15 12.73 -3.18 -0.28
C PRO A 15 12.68 -4.19 0.87
N GLU A 16 13.76 -4.30 1.64
CA GLU A 16 13.84 -5.16 2.82
C GLU A 16 12.93 -4.66 3.95
N GLU A 17 12.92 -3.35 4.16
CA GLU A 17 12.09 -2.71 5.19
C GLU A 17 10.62 -2.72 4.82
N LEU A 18 10.29 -2.52 3.54
CA LEU A 18 8.91 -2.63 3.04
C LEU A 18 8.28 -3.99 3.36
N ARG A 19 9.06 -5.07 3.38
CA ARG A 19 8.58 -6.42 3.73
C ARG A 19 8.27 -6.59 5.22
N LEU A 20 8.85 -5.74 6.07
CA LEU A 20 8.61 -5.76 7.51
C LEU A 20 7.34 -4.98 7.87
N ILE A 21 6.80 -4.15 6.97
CA ILE A 21 5.64 -3.31 7.26
C ILE A 21 4.38 -4.18 7.40
N ARG A 22 3.78 -4.14 8.59
CA ARG A 22 2.54 -4.83 8.93
C ARG A 22 1.33 -3.89 8.91
N GLN A 23 1.53 -2.65 9.34
CA GLN A 23 0.49 -1.63 9.32
C GLN A 23 1.07 -0.32 8.81
N ALA A 24 0.26 0.47 8.12
CA ALA A 24 0.69 1.76 7.58
C ALA A 24 -0.45 2.78 7.53
N CYS A 25 -0.10 4.05 7.66
CA CYS A 25 -0.99 5.18 7.45
C CYS A 25 -0.22 6.24 6.66
N VAL A 26 -0.83 6.76 5.60
CA VAL A 26 -0.31 7.89 4.82
C VAL A 26 -1.28 9.04 4.96
N PHE A 27 -0.80 10.19 5.39
CA PHE A 27 -1.63 11.31 5.78
C PHE A 27 -1.02 12.64 5.36
N GLY A 28 -1.68 13.74 5.78
CA GLY A 28 -1.26 15.10 5.52
C GLY A 28 -1.83 15.69 4.23
N SER A 29 -1.58 16.99 4.04
CA SER A 29 -2.21 17.76 2.95
C SER A 29 -1.67 17.42 1.56
N ALA A 30 -0.49 16.83 1.50
CA ALA A 30 0.18 16.44 0.26
C ALA A 30 0.46 14.93 0.17
N ALA A 31 -0.03 14.13 1.14
CA ALA A 31 0.27 12.71 1.27
C ALA A 31 1.77 12.39 1.40
N ASN A 32 2.51 13.26 2.09
CA ASN A 32 3.96 13.15 2.24
C ASN A 32 4.35 12.68 3.64
N GLU A 33 3.40 12.35 4.50
CA GLU A 33 3.58 11.96 5.88
C GLU A 33 3.14 10.51 6.05
N ALA A 34 3.99 9.69 6.66
CA ALA A 34 3.70 8.28 6.87
C ALA A 34 4.07 7.82 8.28
N LEU A 35 3.22 6.96 8.83
CA LEU A 35 3.47 6.17 10.02
C LEU A 35 3.31 4.71 9.64
N TYR A 36 4.20 3.84 10.11
CA TYR A 36 4.08 2.42 9.89
C TYR A 36 4.57 1.61 11.09
N VAL A 37 4.03 0.40 11.20
CA VAL A 37 4.33 -0.56 12.25
C VAL A 37 4.95 -1.79 11.60
N THR A 38 6.07 -2.26 12.13
CA THR A 38 6.75 -3.45 11.62
C THR A 38 6.20 -4.73 12.23
N VAL A 39 6.59 -5.89 11.69
CA VAL A 39 6.31 -7.22 12.26
C VAL A 39 6.84 -7.41 13.69
N ASN A 40 7.80 -6.58 14.12
CA ASN A 40 8.37 -6.61 15.47
C ASN A 40 7.67 -5.63 16.43
N ASP A 41 6.50 -5.10 16.06
CA ASP A 41 5.76 -4.07 16.81
C ASP A 41 6.57 -2.78 17.04
N GLU A 42 7.54 -2.48 16.17
CA GLU A 42 8.25 -1.19 16.17
C GLU A 42 7.50 -0.17 15.30
N VAL A 43 7.45 1.08 15.76
CA VAL A 43 6.72 2.15 15.09
C VAL A 43 7.69 3.17 14.52
N PHE A 44 7.52 3.50 13.25
CA PHE A 44 8.37 4.44 12.53
C PHE A 44 7.54 5.52 11.84
N ALA A 45 8.18 6.66 11.63
CA ALA A 45 7.63 7.78 10.87
C ALA A 45 8.63 8.29 9.85
N LEU A 46 8.12 8.77 8.73
CA LEU A 46 8.88 9.54 7.75
C LEU A 46 7.99 10.59 7.10
N GLY A 47 8.61 11.60 6.51
CA GLY A 47 7.93 12.59 5.69
C GLY A 47 8.04 14.03 6.16
N THR A 48 7.04 14.82 5.79
CA THR A 48 6.90 16.21 6.24
C THR A 48 6.48 16.25 7.71
N ASN A 49 7.17 17.03 8.55
CA ASN A 49 6.88 17.09 9.99
C ASN A 49 6.36 18.46 10.43
N CYS A 50 5.30 18.95 9.77
CA CYS A 50 4.70 20.21 10.18
C CYS A 50 3.92 20.03 11.51
N SER A 51 4.07 20.99 12.43
CA SER A 51 3.48 20.94 13.78
C SER A 51 3.87 19.72 14.64
N GLY A 52 4.94 18.98 14.30
CA GLY A 52 5.36 17.78 15.06
C GLY A 52 4.50 16.54 14.79
N CYS A 53 3.80 16.47 13.65
CA CYS A 53 2.87 15.39 13.31
C CYS A 53 3.51 14.00 13.17
N LEU A 54 4.84 13.91 12.97
CA LEU A 54 5.54 12.62 12.96
C LEU A 54 5.82 12.07 14.37
N GLY A 55 5.64 12.88 15.43
CA GLY A 55 5.79 12.40 16.81
C GLY A 55 7.25 12.15 17.24
N LEU A 56 8.22 12.73 16.53
CA LEU A 56 9.66 12.47 16.68
C LEU A 56 10.35 13.36 17.74
N GLY A 57 9.61 14.21 18.45
CA GLY A 57 10.15 15.15 19.43
C GLY A 57 10.65 16.48 18.86
N ASP A 58 10.51 16.68 17.55
CA ASP A 58 10.90 17.89 16.84
C ASP A 58 9.89 18.21 15.71
N MET A 59 10.16 19.26 14.93
CA MET A 59 9.38 19.64 13.73
C MET A 59 10.20 19.51 12.43
N GLN A 60 11.29 18.72 12.46
CA GLN A 60 12.15 18.52 11.30
C GLN A 60 11.58 17.43 10.41
N SER A 61 11.44 17.73 9.13
CA SER A 61 11.02 16.75 8.13
C SER A 61 12.17 15.79 7.85
N THR A 62 11.86 14.52 7.57
CA THR A 62 12.86 13.49 7.31
C THR A 62 12.42 12.60 6.16
N ILE A 63 13.36 12.22 5.30
CA ILE A 63 13.12 11.20 4.27
C ILE A 63 13.52 9.81 4.76
N GLU A 64 14.40 9.74 5.77
CA GLU A 64 14.77 8.51 6.44
C GLU A 64 13.75 8.20 7.53
N ALA A 65 13.40 6.92 7.65
CA ALA A 65 12.53 6.46 8.71
C ALA A 65 13.17 6.67 10.09
N ARG A 66 12.42 7.30 10.99
CA ARG A 66 12.82 7.50 12.38
C ARG A 66 11.85 6.78 13.30
N ARG A 67 12.39 6.09 14.30
CA ARG A 67 11.62 5.32 15.26
C ARG A 67 10.90 6.23 16.26
N ILE A 68 9.68 5.87 16.65
CA ILE A 68 8.91 6.50 17.71
C ILE A 68 8.94 5.59 18.95
N ASP A 69 9.93 5.78 19.81
CA ASP A 69 10.18 4.89 20.95
C ASP A 69 9.00 4.77 21.92
N SER A 70 8.18 5.82 22.08
CA SER A 70 7.04 5.83 23.01
C SER A 70 5.88 4.91 22.58
N LEU A 71 5.86 4.49 21.32
CA LEU A 71 4.82 3.63 20.76
C LEU A 71 5.29 2.19 20.47
N CYS A 72 6.60 1.94 20.46
CA CYS A 72 7.14 0.60 20.24
C CYS A 72 6.61 -0.40 21.28
N GLY A 73 6.19 -1.58 20.81
CA GLY A 73 5.59 -2.63 21.63
C GLY A 73 4.11 -2.42 21.98
N LYS A 74 3.50 -1.29 21.60
CA LYS A 74 2.06 -1.06 21.74
C LYS A 74 1.35 -1.54 20.48
N LYS A 75 0.35 -2.41 20.64
CA LYS A 75 -0.44 -2.91 19.51
C LYS A 75 -1.46 -1.87 19.07
N ILE A 76 -1.23 -1.22 17.93
CA ILE A 76 -2.13 -0.21 17.37
C ILE A 76 -3.32 -0.90 16.69
N VAL A 77 -4.54 -0.60 17.16
CA VAL A 77 -5.78 -1.17 16.60
C VAL A 77 -6.55 -0.18 15.74
N SER A 78 -6.39 1.12 15.99
CA SER A 78 -7.01 2.18 15.21
C SER A 78 -6.09 3.39 15.17
N LEU A 79 -6.01 4.04 14.01
CA LEU A 79 -5.24 5.26 13.80
C LEU A 79 -6.05 6.17 12.88
N SER A 80 -6.18 7.42 13.29
CA SER A 80 -6.79 8.47 12.50
C SER A 80 -6.00 9.76 12.60
N TYR A 81 -6.19 10.65 11.64
CA TYR A 81 -5.47 11.93 11.55
C TYR A 81 -6.40 13.02 11.04
N GLY A 82 -6.07 14.28 11.31
CA GLY A 82 -6.78 15.44 10.75
C GLY A 82 -5.90 16.39 9.94
N THR A 83 -6.35 17.63 9.78
CA THR A 83 -5.64 18.72 9.09
C THR A 83 -4.62 19.40 10.02
N GLY A 84 -3.54 19.93 9.45
CA GLY A 84 -2.45 20.54 10.21
C GLY A 84 -1.38 19.56 10.69
N PRO A 85 -1.38 18.33 10.19
CA PRO A 85 -2.02 17.17 10.79
C PRO A 85 -1.82 17.01 12.30
N HIS A 86 -2.85 16.48 12.94
CA HIS A 86 -2.75 15.85 14.25
C HIS A 86 -3.04 14.36 14.06
N VAL A 87 -2.40 13.51 14.85
CA VAL A 87 -2.55 12.06 14.79
C VAL A 87 -3.10 11.57 16.12
N VAL A 88 -4.04 10.63 16.05
CA VAL A 88 -4.64 9.97 17.20
C VAL A 88 -4.63 8.47 16.94
N ILE A 89 -4.17 7.70 17.92
CA ILE A 89 -4.17 6.24 17.87
C ILE A 89 -4.92 5.68 19.07
N ALA A 90 -5.51 4.50 18.89
CA ALA A 90 -5.97 3.63 19.96
C ALA A 90 -5.15 2.34 19.95
N THR A 91 -4.77 1.86 21.14
CA THR A 91 -4.05 0.59 21.31
C THR A 91 -4.99 -0.55 21.69
N ALA A 92 -4.54 -1.79 21.59
CA ALA A 92 -5.31 -2.99 21.96
C ALA A 92 -5.70 -3.01 23.46
N GLU A 93 -4.92 -2.33 24.31
CA GLU A 93 -5.20 -2.14 25.73
C GLU A 93 -6.34 -1.12 25.96
N GLY A 94 -6.65 -0.31 24.94
CA GLY A 94 -7.66 0.75 24.97
C GLY A 94 -7.11 2.14 25.25
N GLU A 95 -5.79 2.31 25.28
CA GLU A 95 -5.14 3.59 25.51
C GLU A 95 -5.23 4.47 24.26
N VAL A 96 -5.41 5.79 24.45
CA VAL A 96 -5.43 6.76 23.35
C VAL A 96 -4.21 7.66 23.43
N PHE A 97 -3.43 7.73 22.36
CA PHE A 97 -2.32 8.68 22.24
C PHE A 97 -2.62 9.70 21.15
N ALA A 98 -2.25 10.96 21.39
CA ALA A 98 -2.41 12.04 20.43
C ALA A 98 -1.17 12.94 20.36
N TRP A 99 -0.84 13.42 19.16
CA TRP A 99 0.24 14.39 18.92
C TRP A 99 0.04 15.17 17.60
N GLY A 100 0.94 16.10 17.31
CA GLY A 100 0.90 16.99 16.16
C GLY A 100 0.22 18.33 16.45
N HIS A 101 -0.52 18.85 15.47
CA HIS A 101 -1.17 20.16 15.57
C HIS A 101 -2.21 20.22 16.69
N ASN A 102 -2.24 21.30 17.48
CA ASN A 102 -3.18 21.45 18.60
C ASN A 102 -3.87 22.83 18.70
N GLY A 103 -3.88 23.65 17.64
CA GLY A 103 -4.39 25.02 17.70
C GLY A 103 -5.86 25.17 18.17
N TYR A 104 -6.66 24.10 18.08
CA TYR A 104 -8.06 24.06 18.52
C TYR A 104 -8.32 22.98 19.58
N SER A 105 -7.27 22.56 20.28
CA SER A 105 -7.31 21.53 21.33
C SER A 105 -7.68 20.11 20.87
N GLN A 106 -7.45 19.77 19.60
CA GLN A 106 -7.68 18.43 19.04
C GLN A 106 -6.82 17.31 19.66
N LEU A 107 -5.78 17.63 20.45
CA LEU A 107 -5.03 16.62 21.20
C LEU A 107 -5.71 16.20 22.51
N GLY A 108 -6.75 16.92 22.96
CA GLY A 108 -7.53 16.52 24.14
C GLY A 108 -6.78 16.62 25.48
N ASN A 109 -5.65 17.33 25.50
CA ASN A 109 -4.75 17.43 26.66
C ASN A 109 -4.97 18.69 27.52
N GLY A 110 -6.07 19.42 27.32
CA GLY A 110 -6.36 20.64 28.06
C GLY A 110 -5.63 21.90 27.58
N THR A 111 -4.83 21.80 26.51
CA THR A 111 -4.01 22.92 26.00
C THR A 111 -4.29 23.20 24.52
N THR A 112 -3.61 24.21 23.97
CA THR A 112 -3.58 24.53 22.53
C THR A 112 -2.17 24.43 21.95
N ASN A 113 -1.21 23.85 22.69
CA ASN A 113 0.18 23.73 22.27
C ASN A 113 0.38 22.47 21.43
N HIS A 114 1.16 22.56 20.35
CA HIS A 114 1.54 21.43 19.52
C HIS A 114 2.17 20.31 20.36
N GLY A 115 1.82 19.05 20.06
CA GLY A 115 2.42 17.88 20.67
C GLY A 115 3.52 17.34 19.77
N LEU A 116 4.77 17.38 20.22
CA LEU A 116 5.91 16.91 19.41
C LEU A 116 6.15 15.40 19.55
N THR A 117 5.60 14.78 20.59
CA THR A 117 5.69 13.34 20.86
C THR A 117 4.29 12.79 21.19
N PRO A 118 4.03 11.50 20.92
CA PRO A 118 2.80 10.85 21.35
C PRO A 118 2.59 10.98 22.85
N ALA A 119 1.46 11.56 23.24
CA ALA A 119 1.08 11.74 24.64
C ALA A 119 -0.25 11.04 24.94
N LEU A 120 -0.33 10.37 26.09
CA LEU A 120 -1.54 9.69 26.54
C LEU A 120 -2.65 10.71 26.83
N VAL A 121 -3.82 10.51 26.22
CA VAL A 121 -5.02 11.31 26.45
C VAL A 121 -5.79 10.69 27.63
N SER A 122 -5.46 11.12 28.84
CA SER A 122 -5.97 10.48 30.08
C SER A 122 -7.31 11.04 30.56
N THR A 123 -7.59 12.33 30.33
CA THR A 123 -8.77 12.99 30.90
C THR A 123 -10.06 12.38 30.36
N ASN A 124 -10.91 11.85 31.24
CA ASN A 124 -12.17 11.16 30.95
C ASN A 124 -12.07 9.85 30.14
N LEU A 125 -10.88 9.46 29.67
CA LEU A 125 -10.65 8.24 28.91
C LEU A 125 -9.86 7.17 29.69
N ILE A 126 -9.19 7.50 30.80
CA ILE A 126 -8.29 6.57 31.51
C ILE A 126 -8.96 5.28 32.00
N SER A 127 -10.25 5.31 32.31
CA SER A 127 -11.04 4.15 32.75
C SER A 127 -11.87 3.52 31.63
N LYS A 128 -11.63 3.93 30.38
CA LYS A 128 -12.37 3.49 29.20
C LYS A 128 -11.44 2.77 28.25
N ARG A 129 -11.96 1.71 27.61
CA ARG A 129 -11.23 0.96 26.58
C ARG A 129 -11.69 1.45 25.21
N VAL A 130 -10.86 2.23 24.53
CA VAL A 130 -11.16 2.78 23.20
C VAL A 130 -10.80 1.76 22.12
N THR A 131 -11.70 1.55 21.15
CA THR A 131 -11.52 0.59 20.05
C THR A 131 -11.33 1.28 18.70
N GLU A 132 -11.93 2.44 18.51
CA GLU A 132 -11.90 3.18 17.25
C GLU A 132 -11.72 4.67 17.52
N VAL A 133 -10.94 5.34 16.67
CA VAL A 133 -10.79 6.80 16.66
C VAL A 133 -11.03 7.32 15.25
N ALA A 134 -11.69 8.48 15.16
CA ALA A 134 -11.92 9.17 13.90
C ALA A 134 -11.67 10.67 14.07
N CYS A 135 -10.98 11.26 13.10
CA CYS A 135 -10.61 12.67 13.11
C CYS A 135 -11.20 13.37 11.89
N GLY A 136 -11.76 14.56 12.13
CA GLY A 136 -12.03 15.51 11.04
C GLY A 136 -10.86 16.48 10.91
N SER A 137 -11.13 17.69 10.42
CA SER A 137 -10.08 18.70 10.22
C SER A 137 -9.31 19.01 11.50
N HIS A 138 -10.03 19.35 12.58
CA HIS A 138 -9.43 19.78 13.85
C HIS A 138 -10.25 19.28 15.06
N HIS A 139 -10.97 18.18 14.91
CA HIS A 139 -11.74 17.56 15.99
C HIS A 139 -11.57 16.05 15.93
N THR A 140 -11.73 15.42 17.08
CA THR A 140 -11.53 13.99 17.25
C THR A 140 -12.74 13.41 17.94
N ILE A 141 -13.15 12.22 17.51
CA ILE A 141 -14.10 11.37 18.20
C ILE A 141 -13.47 10.00 18.47
N ALA A 142 -13.85 9.37 19.57
CA ALA A 142 -13.39 8.07 20.00
C ALA A 142 -14.57 7.21 20.44
N LEU A 143 -14.54 5.93 20.07
CA LEU A 143 -15.55 4.93 20.42
C LEU A 143 -14.96 3.93 21.41
N THR A 144 -15.69 3.66 22.49
CA THR A 144 -15.30 2.67 23.50
C THR A 144 -15.90 1.29 23.23
N THR A 145 -15.35 0.24 23.85
CA THR A 145 -15.93 -1.11 23.84
C THR A 145 -17.35 -1.17 24.40
N GLU A 146 -17.74 -0.19 25.22
CA GLU A 146 -19.09 -0.07 25.79
C GLU A 146 -20.08 0.65 24.85
N GLY A 147 -19.62 1.03 23.65
CA GLY A 147 -20.42 1.77 22.66
C GLY A 147 -20.59 3.25 23.00
N GLU A 148 -19.76 3.81 23.88
CA GLU A 148 -19.81 5.22 24.23
C GLU A 148 -18.92 6.05 23.30
N VAL A 149 -19.41 7.23 22.90
CA VAL A 149 -18.66 8.16 22.05
C VAL A 149 -18.15 9.34 22.88
N PHE A 150 -16.86 9.61 22.76
CA PHE A 150 -16.19 10.80 23.30
C PHE A 150 -15.74 11.70 22.16
N ALA A 151 -15.82 13.01 22.34
CA ALA A 151 -15.41 13.98 21.33
C ALA A 151 -14.69 15.18 21.95
N TRP A 152 -13.74 15.76 21.22
CA TRP A 152 -12.99 16.95 21.63
C TRP A 152 -12.39 17.71 20.44
N GLY A 153 -11.79 18.88 20.70
CA GLY A 153 -11.18 19.75 19.71
C GLY A 153 -12.09 20.87 19.23
N TYR A 154 -11.91 21.27 17.96
CA TYR A 154 -12.63 22.35 17.30
C TYR A 154 -14.13 22.09 17.24
N ASN A 155 -14.95 23.08 17.60
CA ASN A 155 -16.40 22.89 17.75
C ASN A 155 -17.27 24.05 17.22
N ASN A 156 -16.74 24.98 16.42
CA ASN A 156 -17.50 26.15 15.98
C ASN A 156 -18.79 25.82 15.19
N SER A 157 -18.91 24.62 14.62
CA SER A 157 -20.12 24.15 13.93
C SER A 157 -20.91 23.11 14.73
N GLY A 158 -20.51 22.81 15.98
CA GLY A 158 -21.16 21.82 16.82
C GLY A 158 -20.67 20.38 16.64
N GLN A 159 -19.55 20.16 15.93
CA GLN A 159 -19.04 18.83 15.58
C GLN A 159 -18.56 17.98 16.78
N VAL A 160 -18.40 18.56 17.96
CA VAL A 160 -18.16 17.79 19.21
C VAL A 160 -19.47 17.24 19.78
N GLY A 161 -20.64 17.77 19.37
CA GLY A 161 -21.94 17.27 19.83
C GLY A 161 -22.28 17.66 21.27
N SER A 162 -21.66 18.72 21.79
CA SER A 162 -21.75 19.16 23.19
C SER A 162 -22.99 20.01 23.51
N GLY A 163 -23.79 20.39 22.51
CA GLY A 163 -24.86 21.39 22.65
C GLY A 163 -24.35 22.83 22.73
N SER A 164 -23.10 23.05 22.34
CA SER A 164 -22.41 24.35 22.31
C SER A 164 -21.53 24.43 21.07
N THR A 165 -21.05 25.63 20.74
CA THR A 165 -20.06 25.87 19.67
C THR A 165 -18.65 26.16 20.21
N ALA A 166 -18.44 26.10 21.53
CA ALA A 166 -17.13 26.30 22.13
C ALA A 166 -16.22 25.08 21.92
N ASN A 167 -14.95 25.31 21.58
CA ASN A 167 -13.95 24.24 21.47
C ASN A 167 -13.85 23.47 22.79
N GLN A 168 -13.62 22.17 22.67
CA GLN A 168 -13.64 21.25 23.79
C GLN A 168 -12.23 20.75 24.07
N PRO A 169 -11.55 21.23 25.13
CA PRO A 169 -10.10 21.01 25.29
C PRO A 169 -9.70 19.62 25.79
N THR A 170 -10.67 18.85 26.29
CA THR A 170 -10.50 17.49 26.81
C THR A 170 -11.64 16.59 26.34
N PRO A 171 -11.42 15.27 26.19
CA PRO A 171 -12.46 14.33 25.78
C PRO A 171 -13.74 14.50 26.59
N ARG A 172 -14.87 14.67 25.90
CA ARG A 172 -16.19 14.80 26.49
C ARG A 172 -17.12 13.73 25.95
N ARG A 173 -17.80 13.02 26.84
CA ARG A 173 -18.83 12.06 26.45
C ARG A 173 -20.00 12.75 25.75
N VAL A 174 -20.33 12.29 24.54
CA VAL A 174 -21.46 12.79 23.74
C VAL A 174 -22.76 12.19 24.29
N SER A 175 -23.30 12.83 25.33
CA SER A 175 -24.34 12.24 26.20
C SER A 175 -25.77 12.68 25.87
N SER A 176 -26.02 13.35 24.74
CA SER A 176 -27.35 13.84 24.37
C SER A 176 -28.23 12.71 23.81
N CYS A 177 -28.50 12.70 22.51
CA CYS A 177 -29.36 11.70 21.86
C CYS A 177 -28.76 10.29 21.78
N LEU A 178 -27.51 10.13 22.23
CA LEU A 178 -26.74 8.88 22.27
C LEU A 178 -26.65 8.27 23.67
N GLN A 179 -27.26 8.89 24.70
CA GLN A 179 -27.25 8.32 26.04
C GLN A 179 -27.95 6.95 26.07
N ASN A 180 -27.34 5.98 26.74
CA ASN A 180 -27.84 4.60 26.88
C ASN A 180 -28.03 3.86 25.56
N LYS A 181 -27.31 4.26 24.51
CA LYS A 181 -27.27 3.58 23.21
C LYS A 181 -25.88 3.05 22.97
N VAL A 182 -25.81 1.95 22.23
CA VAL A 182 -24.54 1.30 21.88
C VAL A 182 -24.18 1.72 20.46
N VAL A 183 -23.14 2.54 20.34
CA VAL A 183 -22.55 2.89 19.04
C VAL A 183 -21.61 1.76 18.61
N VAL A 184 -21.64 1.40 17.34
CA VAL A 184 -20.80 0.33 16.76
C VAL A 184 -19.86 0.82 15.65
N ASN A 185 -20.10 2.00 15.10
CA ASN A 185 -19.22 2.62 14.11
C ASN A 185 -19.28 4.15 14.19
N ILE A 186 -18.14 4.81 13.97
CA ILE A 186 -17.99 6.27 13.98
C ILE A 186 -17.28 6.74 12.72
N ALA A 187 -17.59 7.94 12.26
CA ALA A 187 -16.85 8.57 11.16
C ALA A 187 -16.84 10.10 11.28
N CYS A 188 -15.77 10.72 10.79
CA CYS A 188 -15.64 12.18 10.74
C CYS A 188 -15.54 12.66 9.30
N GLY A 189 -16.38 13.61 8.93
CA GLY A 189 -16.12 14.47 7.78
C GLY A 189 -15.19 15.62 8.16
N GLN A 190 -15.03 16.61 7.29
CA GLN A 190 -14.12 17.72 7.58
C GLN A 190 -14.54 18.52 8.84
N LEU A 191 -15.84 18.78 9.01
CA LEU A 191 -16.44 19.53 10.14
C LEU A 191 -17.74 18.90 10.66
N CYS A 192 -17.96 17.62 10.41
CA CYS A 192 -19.11 16.88 10.93
C CYS A 192 -18.69 15.52 11.46
N SER A 193 -19.53 14.94 12.30
CA SER A 193 -19.35 13.62 12.87
C SER A 193 -20.61 12.78 12.66
N MET A 194 -20.40 11.48 12.52
CA MET A 194 -21.43 10.47 12.34
C MET A 194 -21.22 9.33 13.33
N ALA A 195 -22.31 8.72 13.75
CA ALA A 195 -22.32 7.50 14.54
C ALA A 195 -23.44 6.56 14.07
N VAL A 196 -23.17 5.27 14.09
CA VAL A 196 -24.11 4.19 13.80
C VAL A 196 -24.31 3.36 15.06
N LEU A 197 -25.56 3.11 15.41
CA LEU A 197 -25.93 2.27 16.56
C LEU A 197 -25.94 0.77 16.19
N ASP A 198 -25.87 -0.09 17.19
CA ASP A 198 -26.01 -1.55 17.06
C ASP A 198 -27.31 -2.02 16.39
N ASN A 199 -28.38 -1.22 16.51
CA ASN A 199 -29.66 -1.44 15.87
C ASN A 199 -29.76 -0.83 14.44
N GLY A 200 -28.67 -0.30 13.91
CA GLY A 200 -28.58 0.28 12.57
C GLY A 200 -28.98 1.75 12.45
N GLU A 201 -29.45 2.40 13.51
CA GLU A 201 -29.81 3.81 13.45
C GLU A 201 -28.58 4.71 13.29
N THR A 202 -28.64 5.65 12.36
CA THR A 202 -27.54 6.62 12.12
C THR A 202 -27.86 8.00 12.69
N TYR A 203 -26.85 8.61 13.30
CA TYR A 203 -26.85 9.94 13.89
C TYR A 203 -25.76 10.80 13.27
N GLY A 204 -26.07 12.07 12.99
CA GLY A 204 -25.12 13.06 12.48
C GLY A 204 -25.17 14.38 13.24
N TRP A 205 -24.03 15.04 13.39
CA TRP A 205 -23.93 16.38 13.97
C TRP A 205 -22.74 17.17 13.44
N GLY A 206 -22.71 18.48 13.71
CA GLY A 206 -21.72 19.43 13.22
C GLY A 206 -22.19 20.25 12.03
N TYR A 207 -21.27 20.55 11.12
CA TYR A 207 -21.48 21.39 9.95
C TYR A 207 -22.39 20.72 8.90
N ASN A 208 -23.36 21.45 8.36
CA ASN A 208 -24.39 20.91 7.47
C ASN A 208 -24.72 21.80 6.26
N CYS A 209 -23.94 22.82 5.93
CA CYS A 209 -24.33 23.75 4.85
C CYS A 209 -24.49 23.10 3.46
N ASN A 210 -23.93 21.89 3.25
CA ASN A 210 -24.09 21.12 2.01
C ASN A 210 -25.05 19.94 2.16
N GLY A 211 -25.74 19.81 3.29
CA GLY A 211 -26.64 18.69 3.58
C GLY A 211 -25.92 17.41 4.00
N GLN A 212 -24.63 17.47 4.38
CA GLN A 212 -23.81 16.30 4.73
C GLN A 212 -24.29 15.53 5.98
N LEU A 213 -25.23 16.09 6.76
CA LEU A 213 -25.87 15.39 7.87
C LEU A 213 -27.08 14.55 7.46
N GLY A 214 -27.60 14.70 6.24
CA GLY A 214 -28.70 13.87 5.74
C GLY A 214 -30.07 14.21 6.33
N LEU A 215 -30.23 15.40 6.92
CA LEU A 215 -31.42 15.80 7.69
C LEU A 215 -32.51 16.51 6.85
N GLY A 216 -32.35 16.58 5.53
CA GLY A 216 -33.28 17.28 4.63
C GLY A 216 -33.24 18.81 4.74
N ASN A 217 -32.20 19.35 5.38
CA ASN A 217 -31.95 20.77 5.53
C ASN A 217 -30.45 21.05 5.55
N ASN A 218 -30.07 22.33 5.58
CA ASN A 218 -28.67 22.78 5.56
C ASN A 218 -28.21 23.43 6.88
N GLY A 219 -28.95 23.21 7.98
CA GLY A 219 -28.66 23.79 9.29
C GLY A 219 -27.71 22.93 10.11
N ASN A 220 -26.68 23.56 10.69
CA ASN A 220 -25.72 22.89 11.58
C ASN A 220 -26.43 22.30 12.81
N GLN A 221 -25.90 21.21 13.34
CA GLN A 221 -26.43 20.54 14.54
C GLN A 221 -25.40 20.52 15.64
N GLN A 222 -25.72 21.10 16.79
CA GLN A 222 -24.82 21.14 17.96
C GLN A 222 -24.90 19.88 18.83
N THR A 223 -25.86 19.01 18.54
CA THR A 223 -26.06 17.71 19.20
C THR A 223 -26.36 16.65 18.14
N PRO A 224 -25.97 15.38 18.37
CA PRO A 224 -26.40 14.24 17.57
C PRO A 224 -27.89 14.28 17.19
N CYS A 225 -28.17 14.26 15.89
CA CYS A 225 -29.53 14.22 15.36
C CYS A 225 -29.73 12.94 14.53
N ARG A 226 -30.86 12.26 14.74
CA ARG A 226 -31.18 11.02 14.03
C ARG A 226 -31.52 11.33 12.57
N ILE A 227 -30.98 10.53 11.65
CA ILE A 227 -31.30 10.63 10.23
C ILE A 227 -32.62 9.88 9.96
N ALA A 228 -33.75 10.57 10.10
CA ALA A 228 -35.08 9.97 9.98
C ALA A 228 -35.36 9.32 8.60
N ALA A 229 -34.69 9.79 7.54
CA ALA A 229 -34.81 9.25 6.19
C ALA A 229 -34.28 7.81 6.04
N LEU A 230 -33.47 7.33 6.99
CA LEU A 230 -32.97 5.95 7.04
C LEU A 230 -33.77 5.07 8.02
N GLN A 231 -34.96 5.51 8.44
CA GLN A 231 -35.79 4.72 9.34
C GLN A 231 -36.17 3.37 8.70
N GLY A 232 -35.89 2.28 9.42
CA GLY A 232 -36.13 0.92 8.94
C GLY A 232 -35.03 0.35 8.06
N VAL A 233 -33.97 1.12 7.78
CA VAL A 233 -32.77 0.66 7.08
C VAL A 233 -31.68 0.39 8.12
N ASN A 234 -31.12 -0.83 8.12
CA ASN A 234 -30.08 -1.22 9.07
C ASN A 234 -28.70 -0.87 8.51
N ILE A 235 -28.11 0.23 9.00
CA ILE A 235 -26.77 0.68 8.59
C ILE A 235 -25.70 -0.07 9.40
N VAL A 236 -24.68 -0.59 8.71
CA VAL A 236 -23.56 -1.32 9.33
C VAL A 236 -22.24 -0.54 9.29
N GLN A 237 -22.10 0.38 8.33
CA GLN A 237 -20.89 1.19 8.18
C GLN A 237 -21.25 2.58 7.66
N VAL A 238 -20.62 3.62 8.20
CA VAL A 238 -20.64 4.98 7.64
C VAL A 238 -19.22 5.42 7.32
N ALA A 239 -19.03 6.11 6.20
CA ALA A 239 -17.77 6.72 5.82
C ALA A 239 -18.01 8.17 5.38
N CYS A 240 -17.16 9.08 5.87
CA CYS A 240 -17.32 10.51 5.62
C CYS A 240 -16.17 11.03 4.77
N GLY A 241 -16.52 11.69 3.66
CA GLY A 241 -15.58 12.46 2.87
C GLY A 241 -15.44 13.90 3.36
N TYR A 242 -14.92 14.78 2.51
CA TYR A 242 -14.77 16.20 2.84
C TYR A 242 -16.07 16.87 3.31
N ALA A 243 -17.14 16.72 2.52
CA ALA A 243 -18.46 17.27 2.81
C ALA A 243 -19.58 16.36 2.30
N HIS A 244 -19.33 15.05 2.23
CA HIS A 244 -20.31 14.04 1.81
C HIS A 244 -20.20 12.82 2.72
N THR A 245 -21.23 12.00 2.72
CA THR A 245 -21.34 10.82 3.58
C THR A 245 -21.84 9.65 2.76
N LEU A 246 -21.24 8.48 2.97
CA LEU A 246 -21.66 7.19 2.45
C LEU A 246 -22.12 6.32 3.61
N ALA A 247 -23.20 5.56 3.43
CA ALA A 247 -23.66 4.58 4.40
C ALA A 247 -23.93 3.24 3.70
N LEU A 248 -23.39 2.18 4.28
CA LEU A 248 -23.59 0.80 3.84
C LEU A 248 -24.61 0.12 4.74
N THR A 249 -25.57 -0.55 4.12
CA THR A 249 -26.59 -1.34 4.81
C THR A 249 -26.14 -2.79 5.02
N ASP A 250 -26.76 -3.50 5.95
CA ASP A 250 -26.62 -4.95 6.12
C ASP A 250 -27.14 -5.76 4.92
N GLU A 251 -27.99 -5.17 4.07
CA GLU A 251 -28.42 -5.76 2.80
C GLU A 251 -27.41 -5.51 1.66
N GLY A 252 -26.40 -4.67 1.89
CA GLY A 252 -25.34 -4.31 0.94
C GLY A 252 -25.73 -3.23 -0.08
N PHE A 253 -26.81 -2.50 0.19
CA PHE A 253 -27.11 -1.24 -0.46
C PHE A 253 -26.26 -0.09 0.08
N VAL A 254 -25.95 0.88 -0.79
CA VAL A 254 -25.19 2.08 -0.43
C VAL A 254 -26.04 3.33 -0.61
N TYR A 255 -26.12 4.14 0.44
CA TYR A 255 -26.74 5.46 0.43
C TYR A 255 -25.65 6.53 0.45
N ALA A 256 -25.89 7.64 -0.26
CA ALA A 256 -25.01 8.80 -0.24
C ALA A 256 -25.79 10.11 -0.11
N TRP A 257 -25.19 11.09 0.59
CA TRP A 257 -25.71 12.45 0.71
C TRP A 257 -24.61 13.47 0.99
N GLY A 258 -24.96 14.76 0.91
CA GLY A 258 -24.09 15.91 1.11
C GLY A 258 -23.68 16.60 -0.19
N ALA A 259 -22.48 17.16 -0.21
CA ALA A 259 -21.90 17.85 -1.35
C ALA A 259 -21.66 16.88 -2.52
N ASN A 260 -21.92 17.33 -3.75
CA ASN A 260 -21.80 16.49 -4.95
C ASN A 260 -21.14 17.20 -6.15
N SER A 261 -20.43 18.30 -5.94
CA SER A 261 -19.87 19.12 -7.03
C SER A 261 -18.92 18.36 -7.97
N TYR A 262 -18.33 17.26 -7.51
CA TYR A 262 -17.45 16.38 -8.28
C TYR A 262 -18.09 15.03 -8.63
N GLY A 263 -19.36 14.81 -8.29
CA GLY A 263 -20.04 13.53 -8.51
C GLY A 263 -19.81 12.50 -7.39
N GLN A 264 -19.28 12.92 -6.23
CA GLN A 264 -18.93 12.04 -5.11
C GLN A 264 -20.12 11.30 -4.46
N LEU A 265 -21.36 11.63 -4.83
CA LEU A 265 -22.52 10.85 -4.41
C LEU A 265 -22.82 9.66 -5.33
N GLY A 266 -22.21 9.58 -6.52
CA GLY A 266 -22.43 8.47 -7.45
C GLY A 266 -23.84 8.42 -8.06
N THR A 267 -24.60 9.52 -8.01
CA THR A 267 -26.01 9.59 -8.42
C THR A 267 -26.23 9.93 -9.90
N GLY A 268 -25.16 9.92 -10.71
CA GLY A 268 -25.20 10.28 -12.13
C GLY A 268 -25.35 11.78 -12.42
N ASN A 269 -25.28 12.63 -11.39
CA ASN A 269 -25.33 14.08 -11.50
C ASN A 269 -24.35 14.75 -10.51
N LYS A 270 -24.34 16.08 -10.46
CA LYS A 270 -23.46 16.89 -9.60
C LYS A 270 -24.21 17.75 -8.58
N SER A 271 -25.48 17.42 -8.32
CA SER A 271 -26.33 18.18 -7.39
C SER A 271 -26.20 17.65 -5.97
N ASN A 272 -26.00 18.55 -5.02
CA ASN A 272 -25.97 18.22 -3.59
C ASN A 272 -27.28 17.56 -3.17
N GLN A 273 -27.22 16.62 -2.23
CA GLN A 273 -28.38 15.93 -1.68
C GLN A 273 -28.42 16.14 -0.18
N ALA A 274 -29.46 16.79 0.34
CA ALA A 274 -29.63 16.96 1.78
C ALA A 274 -30.26 15.74 2.47
N LEU A 275 -30.70 14.75 1.70
CA LEU A 275 -31.26 13.49 2.17
C LEU A 275 -30.45 12.31 1.61
N PRO A 276 -30.32 11.21 2.38
CA PRO A 276 -29.77 9.95 1.90
C PRO A 276 -30.44 9.50 0.61
N THR A 277 -29.63 9.29 -0.42
CA THR A 277 -30.08 8.83 -1.74
C THR A 277 -29.43 7.47 -2.03
N LEU A 278 -30.23 6.50 -2.42
CA LEU A 278 -29.74 5.18 -2.81
C LEU A 278 -28.91 5.29 -4.11
N ILE A 279 -27.69 4.75 -4.10
CA ILE A 279 -26.83 4.68 -5.29
C ILE A 279 -27.24 3.47 -6.14
N ASN A 280 -27.48 3.69 -7.43
CA ASN A 280 -27.77 2.59 -8.35
C ASN A 280 -26.47 1.83 -8.67
N THR A 281 -26.39 0.58 -8.22
CA THR A 281 -25.17 -0.26 -8.24
C THR A 281 -25.47 -1.64 -8.83
N ASP A 282 -26.12 -1.70 -10.00
CA ASP A 282 -26.42 -2.92 -10.78
C ASP A 282 -26.89 -4.16 -10.00
N LYS A 283 -27.46 -3.94 -8.79
CA LYS A 283 -27.92 -4.94 -7.82
C LYS A 283 -26.83 -5.85 -7.24
N GLU A 284 -25.56 -5.48 -7.31
CA GLU A 284 -24.51 -6.22 -6.63
C GLU A 284 -24.39 -5.80 -5.15
N ARG A 285 -24.22 -6.77 -4.25
CA ARG A 285 -24.08 -6.53 -2.82
C ARG A 285 -22.74 -5.88 -2.52
N MET A 286 -22.75 -4.69 -1.92
CA MET A 286 -21.55 -4.03 -1.41
C MET A 286 -21.19 -4.59 -0.03
N VAL A 287 -19.89 -4.68 0.24
CA VAL A 287 -19.33 -5.18 1.51
C VAL A 287 -18.45 -4.14 2.22
N GLU A 288 -18.08 -3.07 1.51
CA GLU A 288 -17.26 -2.00 2.07
C GLU A 288 -17.55 -0.68 1.34
N VAL A 289 -17.59 0.43 2.09
CA VAL A 289 -17.57 1.80 1.56
C VAL A 289 -16.40 2.56 2.16
N ALA A 290 -15.80 3.46 1.36
CA ALA A 290 -14.62 4.20 1.75
C ALA A 290 -14.72 5.67 1.31
N ALA A 291 -14.41 6.56 2.24
CA ALA A 291 -14.33 8.01 2.06
C ALA A 291 -13.34 8.58 3.08
N CYS A 292 -12.69 9.70 2.76
CA CYS A 292 -11.73 10.35 3.64
C CYS A 292 -12.07 11.84 3.80
N HIS A 293 -11.98 12.37 5.02
CA HIS A 293 -12.34 13.76 5.36
C HIS A 293 -11.58 14.85 4.58
N THR A 294 -10.47 14.52 3.92
CA THR A 294 -9.71 15.44 3.06
C THR A 294 -10.06 15.34 1.59
N SER A 295 -10.87 14.36 1.18
CA SER A 295 -11.08 13.98 -0.21
C SER A 295 -12.54 14.07 -0.65
N HIS A 296 -12.71 14.30 -1.95
CA HIS A 296 -13.98 14.20 -2.67
C HIS A 296 -14.11 12.90 -3.46
N THR A 297 -13.22 11.93 -3.23
CA THR A 297 -13.29 10.58 -3.81
C THR A 297 -14.12 9.67 -2.91
N SER A 298 -14.89 8.80 -3.54
CA SER A 298 -15.66 7.73 -2.90
C SER A 298 -15.29 6.41 -3.55
N ALA A 299 -15.25 5.35 -2.75
CA ALA A 299 -15.02 4.00 -3.26
C ALA A 299 -15.95 3.01 -2.54
N ALA A 300 -16.19 1.88 -3.20
CA ALA A 300 -16.88 0.74 -2.60
C ALA A 300 -16.31 -0.56 -3.15
N LYS A 301 -16.47 -1.64 -2.37
CA LYS A 301 -16.12 -2.99 -2.80
C LYS A 301 -17.34 -3.89 -2.76
N THR A 302 -17.49 -4.70 -3.80
CA THR A 302 -18.58 -5.67 -3.90
C THR A 302 -18.20 -7.01 -3.27
N GLN A 303 -19.21 -7.84 -3.00
CA GLN A 303 -18.99 -9.20 -2.50
C GLN A 303 -18.18 -10.08 -3.48
N SER A 304 -18.25 -9.84 -4.80
CA SER A 304 -17.42 -10.56 -5.78
C SER A 304 -15.96 -10.07 -5.82
N GLY A 305 -15.63 -9.01 -5.07
CA GLY A 305 -14.29 -8.44 -5.01
C GLY A 305 -14.03 -7.33 -6.02
N GLN A 306 -15.04 -6.88 -6.77
CA GLN A 306 -14.90 -5.72 -7.65
C GLN A 306 -14.83 -4.44 -6.83
N VAL A 307 -13.92 -3.53 -7.21
CA VAL A 307 -13.75 -2.23 -6.56
C VAL A 307 -14.28 -1.14 -7.48
N LEU A 308 -15.20 -0.32 -6.98
CA LEU A 308 -15.76 0.83 -7.69
C LEU A 308 -15.20 2.12 -7.12
N MET A 309 -15.07 3.13 -7.97
CA MET A 309 -14.67 4.50 -7.59
C MET A 309 -15.53 5.55 -8.28
N TRP A 310 -15.76 6.68 -7.61
CA TRP A 310 -16.42 7.85 -8.16
C TRP A 310 -16.05 9.13 -7.37
N GLY A 311 -16.58 10.28 -7.81
CA GLY A 311 -16.23 11.59 -7.27
C GLY A 311 -15.05 12.24 -7.96
N GLN A 312 -14.20 12.92 -7.21
CA GLN A 312 -12.99 13.53 -7.78
C GLN A 312 -11.89 12.48 -7.91
N CYS A 313 -11.56 12.08 -9.13
CA CYS A 313 -10.53 11.06 -9.43
C CYS A 313 -9.45 11.70 -10.34
N ARG A 314 -8.24 11.92 -9.81
CA ARG A 314 -7.13 12.61 -10.52
C ARG A 314 -7.53 13.93 -11.18
N GLY A 315 -8.32 14.74 -10.47
CA GLY A 315 -8.82 16.04 -10.94
C GLY A 315 -10.01 15.96 -11.90
N GLN A 316 -10.47 14.76 -12.28
CA GLN A 316 -11.69 14.57 -13.06
C GLN A 316 -12.89 14.29 -12.16
N ALA A 317 -14.07 14.70 -12.60
CA ALA A 317 -15.33 14.45 -11.90
C ALA A 317 -16.03 13.23 -12.51
N VAL A 318 -16.14 12.15 -11.74
CA VAL A 318 -16.79 10.89 -12.10
C VAL A 318 -18.11 10.80 -11.34
N SER A 319 -19.25 10.97 -12.01
CA SER A 319 -20.57 11.09 -11.37
C SER A 319 -21.31 9.78 -11.15
N CYS A 320 -20.84 8.68 -11.71
CA CYS A 320 -21.40 7.34 -11.53
C CYS A 320 -20.32 6.40 -10.99
N PRO A 321 -20.65 5.40 -10.16
CA PRO A 321 -19.71 4.36 -9.78
C PRO A 321 -19.04 3.74 -11.00
N HIS A 322 -17.71 3.76 -11.03
CA HIS A 322 -16.91 3.20 -12.11
C HIS A 322 -16.12 1.99 -11.60
N ILE A 323 -16.29 0.84 -12.25
CA ILE A 323 -15.57 -0.39 -11.91
C ILE A 323 -14.08 -0.22 -12.25
N THR A 324 -13.22 -0.61 -11.32
CA THR A 324 -11.76 -0.55 -11.46
C THR A 324 -11.16 -1.95 -11.54
N HIS A 325 -9.87 -2.03 -11.83
CA HIS A 325 -9.08 -3.27 -11.77
C HIS A 325 -8.34 -3.45 -10.44
N PHE A 326 -8.69 -2.66 -9.42
CA PHE A 326 -8.11 -2.79 -8.09
C PHE A 326 -8.78 -3.90 -7.28
N SER A 327 -8.05 -4.42 -6.29
CA SER A 327 -8.52 -5.47 -5.37
C SER A 327 -8.93 -4.93 -4.00
N SER A 328 -8.51 -3.69 -3.67
CA SER A 328 -8.88 -2.97 -2.45
C SER A 328 -9.32 -1.54 -2.75
N THR A 329 -10.20 -0.99 -1.91
CA THR A 329 -10.56 0.43 -1.92
C THR A 329 -9.35 1.31 -1.57
N ASP A 330 -8.40 0.81 -0.78
CA ASP A 330 -7.17 1.51 -0.43
C ASP A 330 -6.36 1.93 -1.67
N ASP A 331 -6.35 1.08 -2.71
CA ASP A 331 -5.67 1.36 -3.98
C ASP A 331 -6.29 2.54 -4.73
N VAL A 332 -7.61 2.72 -4.62
CA VAL A 332 -8.32 3.88 -5.19
C VAL A 332 -7.79 5.17 -4.57
N PHE A 333 -7.61 5.18 -3.25
CA PHE A 333 -7.09 6.35 -2.54
C PHE A 333 -5.60 6.59 -2.85
N ALA A 334 -4.79 5.54 -2.93
CA ALA A 334 -3.38 5.65 -3.31
C ALA A 334 -3.19 6.22 -4.73
N CYS A 335 -4.04 5.81 -5.69
CA CYS A 335 -3.83 6.10 -7.11
C CYS A 335 -4.66 7.26 -7.67
N PHE A 336 -5.84 7.53 -7.10
CA PHE A 336 -6.84 8.44 -7.67
C PHE A 336 -7.33 9.56 -6.75
N ALA A 337 -7.16 9.44 -5.42
CA ALA A 337 -7.55 10.52 -4.52
C ALA A 337 -6.57 11.71 -4.59
N THR A 338 -7.04 12.88 -4.17
CA THR A 338 -6.22 14.09 -4.08
C THR A 338 -6.54 14.82 -2.78
N PRO A 339 -5.65 14.80 -1.77
CA PRO A 339 -4.37 14.08 -1.74
C PRO A 339 -4.54 12.55 -1.63
N ALA A 340 -3.48 11.80 -1.98
CA ALA A 340 -3.45 10.34 -1.94
C ALA A 340 -3.17 9.84 -0.51
N VAL A 341 -4.17 9.92 0.37
CA VAL A 341 -4.06 9.58 1.79
C VAL A 341 -4.95 8.38 2.17
N THR A 342 -4.58 7.65 3.23
CA THR A 342 -5.26 6.43 3.67
C THR A 342 -6.57 6.75 4.39
N TRP A 343 -7.70 6.18 3.96
CA TRP A 343 -8.99 6.40 4.64
C TRP A 343 -9.16 5.60 5.94
N ARG A 344 -8.29 4.60 6.17
CA ARG A 344 -8.20 3.78 7.39
C ARG A 344 -6.74 3.40 7.66
N LEU A 345 -6.47 2.85 8.85
CA LEU A 345 -5.19 2.17 9.11
C LEU A 345 -5.07 0.96 8.16
N LEU A 346 -4.06 0.97 7.31
CA LEU A 346 -3.77 -0.17 6.46
C LEU A 346 -3.23 -1.31 7.33
N THR A 347 -3.76 -2.51 7.16
CA THR A 347 -3.34 -3.69 7.91
C THR A 347 -3.08 -4.85 6.96
N VAL A 348 -2.02 -5.62 7.20
CA VAL A 348 -1.94 -6.98 6.66
C VAL A 348 -3.00 -7.80 7.38
N ASP A 349 -4.07 -8.20 6.67
CA ASP A 349 -4.96 -9.25 7.16
C ASP A 349 -4.09 -10.46 7.51
N GLY A 350 -4.16 -10.90 8.77
CA GLY A 350 -3.35 -11.99 9.32
C GLY A 350 -3.69 -13.38 8.76
N ASP A 351 -4.47 -13.43 7.68
CA ASP A 351 -4.64 -14.64 6.90
C ASP A 351 -3.42 -14.79 5.99
N ASP A 352 -2.43 -15.51 6.53
CA ASP A 352 -1.22 -16.03 5.89
C ASP A 352 -1.53 -16.91 4.67
N TYR A 353 -2.13 -16.33 3.64
CA TYR A 353 -2.02 -16.88 2.30
C TYR A 353 -0.96 -16.06 1.59
N LEU A 354 0.29 -16.53 1.68
CA LEU A 354 1.26 -16.24 0.63
C LEU A 354 0.55 -16.48 -0.70
N THR A 355 0.65 -15.52 -1.62
CA THR A 355 0.14 -15.75 -2.98
C THR A 355 0.74 -17.06 -3.51
N VAL A 356 0.09 -17.72 -4.47
CA VAL A 356 0.61 -18.98 -5.04
C VAL A 356 2.08 -18.82 -5.45
N ALA A 357 2.44 -17.70 -6.07
CA ALA A 357 3.83 -17.39 -6.44
C ALA A 357 4.78 -17.28 -5.22
N GLN A 358 4.36 -16.60 -4.14
CA GLN A 358 5.17 -16.48 -2.93
C GLN A 358 5.29 -17.80 -2.17
N SER A 359 4.22 -18.59 -2.13
CA SER A 359 4.21 -19.94 -1.55
C SER A 359 5.22 -20.82 -2.29
N LEU A 360 5.12 -20.87 -3.62
CA LEU A 360 6.04 -21.63 -4.45
C LEU A 360 7.49 -21.15 -4.30
N LYS A 361 7.73 -19.84 -4.26
CA LYS A 361 9.06 -19.28 -4.03
C LYS A 361 9.65 -19.72 -2.69
N ARG A 362 8.86 -19.72 -1.62
CA ARG A 362 9.29 -20.14 -0.28
C ARG A 362 9.68 -21.62 -0.26
N GLU A 363 8.94 -22.43 -1.01
CA GLU A 363 9.10 -23.88 -1.08
C GLU A 363 10.20 -24.37 -2.07
N PHE A 364 10.89 -23.46 -2.76
CA PHE A 364 12.00 -23.83 -3.64
C PHE A 364 13.18 -24.41 -2.84
N ASP A 365 13.74 -25.54 -3.28
CA ASP A 365 14.84 -26.25 -2.62
C ASP A 365 14.51 -26.83 -1.22
N SER A 366 13.22 -27.07 -0.96
CA SER A 366 12.74 -27.70 0.29
C SER A 366 12.70 -29.23 0.16
N PRO A 367 13.41 -30.00 1.01
CA PRO A 367 13.41 -31.47 0.96
C PRO A 367 12.13 -32.11 1.51
N GLU A 368 11.28 -31.37 2.23
CA GLU A 368 10.12 -31.93 2.93
C GLU A 368 8.93 -32.24 2.01
N ILE A 369 8.77 -31.48 0.94
CA ILE A 369 7.58 -31.50 0.05
C ILE A 369 7.92 -31.74 -1.42
N SER A 370 9.20 -31.68 -1.78
CA SER A 370 9.65 -31.89 -3.15
C SER A 370 9.57 -33.37 -3.54
N ASP A 371 9.17 -33.64 -4.78
CA ASP A 371 9.00 -34.98 -5.36
C ASP A 371 10.10 -35.32 -6.39
N LEU A 372 11.09 -34.44 -6.57
CA LEU A 372 12.25 -34.62 -7.45
C LEU A 372 13.48 -33.89 -6.88
N LYS A 373 14.67 -34.47 -7.09
CA LYS A 373 15.94 -33.78 -6.84
C LYS A 373 16.86 -33.82 -8.06
N PHE A 374 17.58 -32.72 -8.29
CA PHE A 374 18.69 -32.67 -9.24
C PHE A 374 20.02 -32.77 -8.50
N LEU A 375 20.91 -33.64 -8.96
CA LEU A 375 22.28 -33.74 -8.47
C LEU A 375 23.22 -33.01 -9.44
N VAL A 376 23.80 -31.89 -9.00
CA VAL A 376 24.69 -31.04 -9.80
C VAL A 376 25.96 -30.77 -9.00
N ASP A 377 27.13 -31.10 -9.55
CA ASP A 377 28.42 -30.99 -8.84
C ASP A 377 28.43 -31.63 -7.44
N GLY A 378 27.72 -32.76 -7.27
CA GLY A 378 27.59 -33.45 -5.98
C GLY A 378 26.67 -32.77 -4.96
N LYS A 379 25.95 -31.71 -5.34
CA LYS A 379 24.96 -31.02 -4.51
C LYS A 379 23.54 -31.29 -5.01
N CYS A 380 22.60 -31.45 -4.08
CA CYS A 380 21.20 -31.68 -4.38
C CYS A 380 20.42 -30.37 -4.45
N ILE A 381 19.50 -30.26 -5.42
CA ILE A 381 18.51 -29.19 -5.52
C ILE A 381 17.11 -29.83 -5.53
N HIS A 382 16.27 -29.50 -4.56
CA HIS A 382 14.94 -30.11 -4.39
C HIS A 382 13.85 -29.30 -5.10
N VAL A 383 13.00 -29.98 -5.88
CA VAL A 383 12.01 -29.34 -6.76
C VAL A 383 10.74 -30.18 -6.93
N HIS A 384 9.70 -29.54 -7.45
CA HIS A 384 8.37 -30.10 -7.69
C HIS A 384 8.16 -30.41 -9.19
N LYS A 385 7.93 -31.68 -9.55
CA LYS A 385 7.70 -32.18 -10.93
C LYS A 385 6.57 -31.42 -11.61
N ALA A 386 5.46 -31.20 -10.90
CA ALA A 386 4.28 -30.52 -11.44
C ALA A 386 4.62 -29.11 -11.97
N LEU A 387 5.42 -28.34 -11.23
CA LEU A 387 5.80 -27.00 -11.63
C LEU A 387 6.72 -27.02 -12.86
N LEU A 388 7.72 -27.89 -12.87
CA LEU A 388 8.64 -28.04 -14.00
C LEU A 388 7.90 -28.42 -15.28
N LYS A 389 6.95 -29.37 -15.20
CA LYS A 389 6.09 -29.79 -16.33
C LYS A 389 5.23 -28.64 -16.87
N ILE A 390 4.77 -27.74 -16.00
CA ILE A 390 3.96 -26.57 -16.40
C ILE A 390 4.84 -25.54 -17.10
N ARG A 391 6.05 -25.31 -16.58
CA ARG A 391 6.87 -24.13 -16.88
C ARG A 391 7.95 -24.35 -17.93
N CYS A 392 8.33 -25.60 -18.22
CA CYS A 392 9.35 -25.92 -19.21
C CYS A 392 8.90 -27.13 -20.06
N GLU A 393 8.84 -26.94 -21.38
CA GLU A 393 8.42 -28.01 -22.30
C GLU A 393 9.37 -29.21 -22.29
N HIS A 394 10.68 -28.97 -22.11
CA HIS A 394 11.66 -30.04 -22.01
C HIS A 394 11.38 -30.94 -20.81
N PHE A 395 11.15 -30.37 -19.62
CA PHE A 395 10.81 -31.16 -18.44
C PHE A 395 9.43 -31.81 -18.55
N ARG A 396 8.48 -31.20 -19.27
CA ARG A 396 7.20 -31.85 -19.58
C ARG A 396 7.39 -33.15 -20.37
N ALA A 397 8.27 -33.16 -21.36
CA ALA A 397 8.60 -34.36 -22.12
C ALA A 397 9.37 -35.37 -21.27
N LEU A 398 10.47 -34.94 -20.63
CA LEU A 398 11.37 -35.80 -19.86
C LEU A 398 10.63 -36.53 -18.72
N LEU A 399 9.92 -35.78 -17.87
CA LEU A 399 9.27 -36.32 -16.66
C LEU A 399 7.95 -37.07 -16.94
N ASN A 400 7.53 -37.18 -18.21
CA ASN A 400 6.44 -38.07 -18.60
C ASN A 400 6.95 -39.46 -19.00
N GLU A 401 8.24 -39.59 -19.33
CA GLU A 401 8.85 -40.86 -19.74
C GLU A 401 9.63 -41.53 -18.59
N THR A 402 10.01 -40.77 -17.56
CA THR A 402 10.83 -41.27 -16.43
C THR A 402 10.13 -41.11 -15.08
N ASP A 403 10.19 -42.18 -14.27
CA ASP A 403 9.73 -42.22 -12.87
C ASP A 403 10.87 -41.97 -11.85
N GLU A 404 12.02 -41.50 -12.33
CA GLU A 404 13.18 -41.26 -11.47
C GLU A 404 12.89 -40.17 -10.42
N GLU A 405 13.39 -40.40 -9.20
CA GLU A 405 13.33 -39.44 -8.09
C GLU A 405 14.56 -38.53 -8.05
N ALA A 406 15.63 -38.87 -8.79
CA ALA A 406 16.88 -38.12 -8.85
C ALA A 406 17.41 -38.05 -10.28
N ILE A 407 17.76 -36.85 -10.75
CA ILE A 407 18.34 -36.63 -12.08
C ILE A 407 19.74 -36.04 -11.93
N GLU A 408 20.74 -36.65 -12.55
CA GLU A 408 22.12 -36.14 -12.52
C GLU A 408 22.39 -35.18 -13.68
N ILE A 409 23.02 -34.04 -13.36
CA ILE A 409 23.41 -33.04 -14.35
C ILE A 409 24.92 -32.80 -14.22
N HIS A 410 25.62 -33.11 -15.31
CA HIS A 410 27.08 -32.98 -15.40
C HIS A 410 27.54 -31.84 -16.32
N GLN A 411 26.60 -31.19 -17.02
CA GLN A 411 26.88 -30.25 -18.12
C GLN A 411 26.96 -28.79 -17.65
N PHE A 412 26.38 -28.47 -16.50
CA PHE A 412 26.24 -27.10 -16.01
C PHE A 412 26.67 -27.04 -14.55
N SER A 413 27.23 -25.90 -14.14
CA SER A 413 27.60 -25.69 -12.74
C SER A 413 26.37 -25.60 -11.86
N TYR A 414 26.54 -25.97 -10.58
CA TYR A 414 25.49 -25.87 -9.58
C TYR A 414 24.83 -24.49 -9.53
N LEU A 415 25.60 -23.39 -9.58
CA LEU A 415 25.08 -22.02 -9.49
C LEU A 415 24.14 -21.68 -10.66
N VAL A 416 24.55 -22.04 -11.87
CA VAL A 416 23.78 -21.79 -13.10
C VAL A 416 22.51 -22.63 -13.11
N TYR A 417 22.61 -23.92 -12.79
CA TYR A 417 21.46 -24.82 -12.83
C TYR A 417 20.44 -24.51 -11.72
N ARG A 418 20.92 -24.14 -10.52
CA ARG A 418 20.04 -23.68 -9.43
C ARG A 418 19.28 -22.42 -9.80
N ALA A 419 19.95 -21.43 -10.38
CA ALA A 419 19.30 -20.20 -10.82
C ALA A 419 18.25 -20.42 -11.92
N PHE A 420 18.50 -21.37 -12.83
CA PHE A 420 17.51 -21.79 -13.80
C PHE A 420 16.25 -22.37 -13.15
N LEU A 421 16.43 -23.30 -12.22
CA LEU A 421 15.30 -23.90 -11.50
C LEU A 421 14.56 -22.84 -10.68
N GLU A 422 15.27 -21.94 -9.99
CA GLU A 422 14.66 -20.84 -9.24
C GLU A 422 13.87 -19.88 -10.15
N TYR A 423 14.34 -19.62 -11.38
CA TYR A 423 13.62 -18.84 -12.37
C TYR A 423 12.27 -19.48 -12.73
N LEU A 424 12.19 -20.81 -12.83
CA LEU A 424 10.93 -21.49 -13.15
C LEU A 424 9.87 -21.26 -12.06
N TYR A 425 10.29 -21.04 -10.81
CA TYR A 425 9.44 -20.73 -9.66
C TYR A 425 9.10 -19.24 -9.54
N THR A 426 10.04 -18.35 -9.87
CA THR A 426 9.97 -16.95 -9.44
C THR A 426 9.86 -15.93 -10.58
N ASP A 427 10.07 -16.34 -11.83
CA ASP A 427 10.21 -15.44 -12.99
C ASP A 427 11.37 -14.42 -12.86
N THR A 428 12.27 -14.59 -11.89
CA THR A 428 13.40 -13.68 -11.61
C THR A 428 14.74 -14.40 -11.75
N ILE A 429 15.77 -13.66 -12.19
CA ILE A 429 17.16 -14.13 -12.21
C ILE A 429 17.93 -13.37 -11.13
N ASN A 430 18.62 -14.09 -10.27
CA ASN A 430 19.50 -13.53 -9.26
C ASN A 430 20.92 -14.10 -9.43
N LEU A 431 21.61 -13.63 -10.46
CA LEU A 431 22.99 -14.01 -10.77
C LEU A 431 23.79 -12.79 -11.21
N PRO A 432 25.11 -12.75 -10.92
CA PRO A 432 25.98 -11.75 -11.50
C PRO A 432 26.05 -11.92 -13.04
N PRO A 433 26.39 -10.85 -13.79
CA PRO A 433 26.43 -10.87 -15.26
C PRO A 433 27.33 -11.97 -15.84
N GLU A 434 28.42 -12.29 -15.14
CA GLU A 434 29.40 -13.31 -15.53
C GLU A 434 28.79 -14.71 -15.49
N ASP A 435 28.06 -15.04 -14.43
CA ASP A 435 27.36 -16.33 -14.30
C ASP A 435 26.09 -16.41 -15.16
N ALA A 436 25.48 -15.26 -15.47
CA ALA A 436 24.33 -15.18 -16.37
C ALA A 436 24.67 -15.65 -17.80
N ILE A 437 25.94 -15.71 -18.17
CA ILE A 437 26.42 -16.34 -19.41
C ILE A 437 26.09 -17.84 -19.42
N GLY A 438 26.37 -18.56 -18.33
CA GLY A 438 26.04 -19.98 -18.23
C GLY A 438 24.53 -20.21 -18.32
N LEU A 439 23.75 -19.29 -17.75
CA LEU A 439 22.29 -19.35 -17.82
C LEU A 439 21.76 -19.08 -19.23
N LEU A 440 22.46 -18.27 -20.04
CA LEU A 440 22.14 -18.02 -21.45
C LEU A 440 22.33 -19.27 -22.32
N ASP A 441 23.39 -20.05 -22.04
CA ASP A 441 23.65 -21.34 -22.68
C ASP A 441 22.51 -22.32 -22.36
N LEU A 442 22.20 -22.44 -21.07
CA LEU A 442 21.12 -23.29 -20.58
C LEU A 442 19.75 -22.89 -21.17
N ALA A 443 19.46 -21.58 -21.26
CA ALA A 443 18.24 -21.07 -21.89
C ALA A 443 18.16 -21.44 -23.38
N THR A 444 19.30 -21.45 -24.08
CA THR A 444 19.38 -21.85 -25.48
C THR A 444 19.21 -23.36 -25.62
N TYR A 445 19.82 -24.14 -24.74
CA TYR A 445 19.70 -25.60 -24.67
C TYR A 445 18.25 -26.05 -24.47
N TYR A 446 17.56 -25.50 -23.47
CA TYR A 446 16.15 -25.82 -23.20
C TYR A 446 15.15 -25.02 -24.04
N ARG A 447 15.62 -24.16 -24.96
CA ARG A 447 14.79 -23.32 -25.85
C ARG A 447 13.85 -22.34 -25.13
N GLU A 448 14.24 -21.89 -23.95
CA GLU A 448 13.49 -20.92 -23.12
C GLU A 448 13.74 -19.48 -23.58
N THR A 449 12.90 -19.00 -24.51
CA THR A 449 13.08 -17.66 -25.14
C THR A 449 12.94 -16.48 -24.17
N ARG A 450 12.05 -16.60 -23.16
CA ARG A 450 11.85 -15.56 -22.15
C ARG A 450 13.07 -15.45 -21.22
N LEU A 451 13.60 -16.58 -20.79
CA LEU A 451 14.83 -16.65 -20.00
C LEU A 451 16.01 -16.07 -20.78
N LYS A 452 16.15 -16.44 -22.07
CA LYS A 452 17.19 -15.90 -22.95
C LYS A 452 17.18 -14.37 -23.01
N ARG A 453 16.00 -13.76 -23.15
CA ARG A 453 15.85 -12.30 -23.15
C ARG A 453 16.24 -11.69 -21.80
N LEU A 454 15.80 -12.28 -20.70
CA LEU A 454 16.07 -11.80 -19.36
C LEU A 454 17.57 -11.89 -19.00
N CYS A 455 18.26 -12.97 -19.42
CA CYS A 455 19.71 -13.08 -19.31
C CYS A 455 20.43 -11.96 -20.09
N GLN A 456 20.03 -11.72 -21.35
CA GLN A 456 20.62 -10.65 -22.16
C GLN A 456 20.42 -9.26 -21.53
N GLU A 457 19.25 -8.97 -20.98
CA GLU A 457 18.99 -7.70 -20.28
C GLU A 457 19.84 -7.57 -19.01
N THR A 458 19.98 -8.65 -18.23
CA THR A 458 20.80 -8.67 -17.02
C THR A 458 22.27 -8.40 -17.35
N ILE A 459 22.79 -9.04 -18.41
CA ILE A 459 24.16 -8.82 -18.89
C ILE A 459 24.35 -7.39 -19.38
N LYS A 460 23.40 -6.84 -20.15
CA LYS A 460 23.47 -5.45 -20.65
C LYS A 460 23.51 -4.41 -19.53
N ARG A 461 22.81 -4.66 -18.42
CA ARG A 461 22.78 -3.75 -17.26
C ARG A 461 24.03 -3.82 -16.39
N GLY A 462 24.72 -4.97 -16.38
CA GLY A 462 25.88 -5.21 -15.52
C GLY A 462 27.23 -5.21 -16.24
N ILE A 463 27.29 -4.72 -17.48
CA ILE A 463 28.56 -4.55 -18.18
C ILE A 463 29.41 -3.46 -17.51
N SER A 464 30.69 -3.76 -17.32
CA SER A 464 31.72 -2.87 -16.77
C SER A 464 32.97 -2.93 -17.63
N GLU A 465 33.92 -2.02 -17.41
CA GLU A 465 35.20 -2.04 -18.14
C GLU A 465 35.97 -3.34 -17.90
N GLU A 466 35.84 -3.94 -16.70
CA GLU A 466 36.54 -5.16 -16.29
C GLU A 466 35.98 -6.44 -16.95
N ASN A 467 34.65 -6.51 -17.16
CA ASN A 467 33.98 -7.71 -17.70
C ASN A 467 33.54 -7.57 -19.17
N ALA A 468 33.74 -6.41 -19.82
CA ALA A 468 33.23 -6.18 -21.17
C ALA A 468 33.74 -7.19 -22.21
N ILE A 469 35.00 -7.61 -22.12
CA ILE A 469 35.60 -8.56 -23.09
C ILE A 469 35.14 -9.99 -22.83
N THR A 470 35.01 -10.40 -21.57
CA THR A 470 34.47 -11.73 -21.24
C THR A 470 33.03 -11.86 -21.72
N LEU A 471 32.22 -10.81 -21.52
CA LEU A 471 30.85 -10.73 -22.03
C LEU A 471 30.78 -10.71 -23.56
N LEU A 472 31.69 -9.99 -24.24
CA LEU A 472 31.76 -9.98 -25.70
C LEU A 472 32.11 -11.36 -26.26
N SER A 473 33.11 -12.02 -25.67
CA SER A 473 33.51 -13.38 -26.06
C SER A 473 32.35 -14.37 -25.89
N ALA A 474 31.64 -14.28 -24.77
CA ALA A 474 30.44 -15.07 -24.52
C ALA A 474 29.34 -14.79 -25.56
N ALA A 475 29.07 -13.52 -25.88
CA ALA A 475 28.05 -13.16 -26.85
C ALA A 475 28.32 -13.74 -28.24
N VAL A 476 29.60 -13.78 -28.67
CA VAL A 476 30.03 -14.43 -29.92
C VAL A 476 29.87 -15.95 -29.82
N LYS A 477 30.33 -16.56 -28.73
CA LYS A 477 30.25 -18.02 -28.51
C LYS A 477 28.81 -18.55 -28.61
N TYR A 478 27.84 -17.81 -28.08
CA TYR A 478 26.43 -18.21 -28.05
C TYR A 478 25.58 -17.59 -29.16
N GLU A 479 26.20 -17.01 -30.19
CA GLU A 479 25.55 -16.37 -31.34
C GLU A 479 24.48 -15.31 -30.95
N ALA A 480 24.69 -14.61 -29.84
CA ALA A 480 23.78 -13.61 -29.32
C ALA A 480 24.04 -12.25 -29.97
N ARG A 481 23.62 -12.08 -31.24
CA ARG A 481 23.91 -10.88 -32.07
C ARG A 481 23.61 -9.54 -31.37
N ASP A 482 22.44 -9.42 -30.74
CA ASP A 482 22.02 -8.19 -30.06
C ASP A 482 22.86 -7.86 -28.82
N LEU A 483 23.45 -8.89 -28.20
CA LEU A 483 24.35 -8.73 -27.06
C LEU A 483 25.77 -8.43 -27.55
N GLU A 484 26.21 -9.13 -28.61
CA GLU A 484 27.51 -8.91 -29.26
C GLU A 484 27.65 -7.45 -29.72
N GLU A 485 26.65 -6.91 -30.43
CA GLU A 485 26.70 -5.53 -30.91
C GLU A 485 26.76 -4.52 -29.76
N PHE A 486 26.04 -4.80 -28.67
CA PHE A 486 26.04 -3.95 -27.48
C PHE A 486 27.39 -3.99 -26.75
N CYS A 487 27.91 -5.18 -26.45
CA CYS A 487 29.21 -5.35 -25.81
C CYS A 487 30.33 -4.73 -26.67
N PHE A 488 30.29 -4.93 -27.99
CA PHE A 488 31.26 -4.33 -28.91
C PHE A 488 31.26 -2.80 -28.86
N LYS A 489 30.07 -2.16 -28.91
CA LYS A 489 29.96 -0.70 -28.79
C LYS A 489 30.49 -0.20 -27.45
N PHE A 490 30.18 -0.91 -26.36
CA PHE A 490 30.71 -0.57 -25.03
C PHE A 490 32.25 -0.64 -25.02
N CYS A 491 32.83 -1.73 -25.53
CA CYS A 491 34.29 -1.88 -25.61
C CYS A 491 34.95 -0.77 -26.43
N VAL A 492 34.36 -0.34 -27.54
CA VAL A 492 34.90 0.74 -28.38
C VAL A 492 34.83 2.10 -27.68
N ASN A 493 33.74 2.40 -26.96
CA ASN A 493 33.61 3.65 -26.23
C ASN A 493 34.59 3.75 -25.05
N HIS A 494 34.94 2.62 -24.45
CA HIS A 494 35.84 2.51 -23.28
C HIS A 494 37.20 1.88 -23.65
N LEU A 495 37.64 2.01 -24.91
CA LEU A 495 38.75 1.26 -25.49
C LEU A 495 40.05 1.37 -24.68
N THR A 496 40.37 2.55 -24.15
CA THR A 496 41.59 2.79 -23.36
C THR A 496 41.63 1.95 -22.08
N ALA A 497 40.51 1.84 -21.37
CA ALA A 497 40.42 1.06 -20.13
C ALA A 497 40.33 -0.44 -20.43
N VAL A 498 39.49 -0.80 -21.41
CA VAL A 498 39.25 -2.20 -21.77
C VAL A 498 40.51 -2.88 -22.29
N THR A 499 41.34 -2.20 -23.09
CA THR A 499 42.61 -2.75 -23.61
C THR A 499 43.68 -2.98 -22.54
N GLN A 500 43.52 -2.43 -21.33
CA GLN A 500 44.42 -2.65 -20.20
C GLN A 500 43.97 -3.80 -19.30
N THR A 501 42.80 -4.39 -19.56
CA THR A 501 42.28 -5.51 -18.76
C THR A 501 42.94 -6.83 -19.12
N GLN A 502 43.05 -7.72 -18.12
CA GLN A 502 43.57 -9.08 -18.32
C GLN A 502 42.72 -9.87 -19.32
N ALA A 503 41.39 -9.66 -19.32
CA ALA A 503 40.47 -10.30 -20.26
C ALA A 503 40.74 -9.93 -21.73
N PHE A 504 41.24 -8.71 -22.01
CA PHE A 504 41.65 -8.31 -23.36
C PHE A 504 42.96 -8.98 -23.79
N VAL A 505 43.89 -9.16 -22.86
CA VAL A 505 45.17 -9.86 -23.10
C VAL A 505 44.93 -11.34 -23.42
N ASP A 506 44.02 -11.97 -22.68
CA ASP A 506 43.68 -13.40 -22.82
C ASP A 506 42.66 -13.68 -23.94
N MET A 507 42.35 -12.67 -24.76
CA MET A 507 41.34 -12.77 -25.81
C MET A 507 41.83 -13.67 -26.95
N ASP A 508 40.94 -14.53 -27.45
CA ASP A 508 41.22 -15.42 -28.58
C ASP A 508 41.69 -14.67 -29.84
N HIS A 509 42.63 -15.26 -30.57
CA HIS A 509 43.31 -14.61 -31.69
C HIS A 509 42.35 -14.19 -32.82
N ASP A 510 41.36 -15.03 -33.12
CA ASP A 510 40.36 -14.74 -34.16
C ASP A 510 39.38 -13.66 -33.68
N LEU A 511 38.97 -13.72 -32.41
CA LEU A 511 38.12 -12.71 -31.80
C LEU A 511 38.82 -11.34 -31.75
N LEU A 512 40.10 -11.29 -31.38
CA LEU A 512 40.93 -10.08 -31.35
C LEU A 512 41.07 -9.46 -32.74
N LYS A 513 41.38 -10.27 -33.77
CA LYS A 513 41.50 -9.79 -35.15
C LYS A 513 40.19 -9.22 -35.68
N ASN A 514 39.08 -9.91 -35.41
CA ASN A 514 37.74 -9.44 -35.77
C ASN A 514 37.38 -8.16 -35.02
N PHE A 515 37.70 -8.09 -33.72
CA PHE A 515 37.49 -6.91 -32.89
C PHE A 515 38.23 -5.69 -33.42
N ILE A 516 39.54 -5.79 -33.67
CA ILE A 516 40.37 -4.70 -34.21
C ILE A 516 39.87 -4.28 -35.60
N SER A 517 39.54 -5.23 -36.48
CA SER A 517 39.02 -4.93 -37.81
C SER A 517 37.70 -4.15 -37.73
N LYS A 518 36.77 -4.60 -36.88
CA LYS A 518 35.47 -3.98 -36.67
C LYS A 518 35.62 -2.59 -36.01
N ALA A 519 36.52 -2.45 -35.03
CA ALA A 519 36.83 -1.18 -34.36
C ALA A 519 37.45 -0.15 -35.33
N SER A 520 38.30 -0.61 -36.26
CA SER A 520 38.89 0.26 -37.29
C SER A 520 37.83 0.86 -38.23
N ARG A 521 36.82 0.06 -38.61
CA ARG A 521 35.68 0.51 -39.42
C ARG A 521 34.78 1.47 -38.65
N TYR A 522 34.68 1.30 -37.34
CA TYR A 522 33.94 2.17 -36.43
C TYR A 522 34.64 3.51 -36.14
N GLY A 523 35.85 3.73 -36.65
CA GLY A 523 36.61 4.95 -36.45
C GLY A 523 37.29 5.05 -35.09
N ALA A 524 37.36 3.95 -34.32
CA ALA A 524 37.92 3.94 -32.96
C ALA A 524 39.41 4.34 -32.87
N PHE A 525 40.12 4.30 -33.99
CA PHE A 525 41.55 4.65 -34.10
C PHE A 525 41.82 5.96 -34.87
N LYS A 526 40.77 6.71 -35.23
CA LYS A 526 40.93 8.05 -35.80
C LYS A 526 40.94 9.06 -34.65
N ASN A 527 42.10 9.69 -34.45
CA ASN A 527 42.22 10.92 -33.66
C ASN A 527 41.49 12.07 -34.34
#